data_AF-A0ABD5RM23-F1
#
_entry.id   AF-A0ABD5RM23-F1
#
_cell.length_a   1.000
_cell.length_b   1.000
_cell.length_c   1.000
_cell.angle_alpha   90.00
_cell.angle_beta   90.00
_cell.angle_gamma   90.00
#
_symmetry.space_group_name_H-M   'P 1'
#
loop_
_entity.id
_entity.type
_entity.pdbx_description
1 polymer ?
#
loop_
_entity_poly.entity_id
_entity_poly.type
_entity_poly.pdbx_seq_one_letter_code
_entity_poly.pdbx_strand_id
1 'polypeptide(L)' 'MSRNSAARTDLSDDGEVMAAISEQRLVIADISRDDAWLSVPLRQAVVLDENR' A
#
# COMPACT_ATOMS: atom_id res chain seq x y z
N MET A 1 -14.78 -14.06 1.45
CA MET A 1 -14.76 -12.72 0.84
C MET A 1 -13.62 -11.93 1.48
N SER A 2 -12.57 -11.61 0.72
CA SER A 2 -11.41 -10.87 1.25
C SER A 2 -11.79 -9.41 1.39
N ARG A 3 -11.69 -8.87 2.62
CA ARG A 3 -11.98 -7.46 2.92
C ARG A 3 -10.75 -6.65 2.53
N ASN A 4 -10.87 -5.87 1.46
CA ASN A 4 -9.83 -4.94 1.03
C ASN A 4 -9.79 -3.76 1.99
N SER A 5 -8.69 -3.59 2.72
CA SER A 5 -8.48 -2.50 3.68
C SER A 5 -7.37 -1.57 3.16
N ALA A 6 -7.70 -0.76 2.15
CA ALA A 6 -6.87 0.38 1.81
C ALA A 6 -7.06 1.42 2.91
N ALA A 7 -6.01 1.71 3.69
CA ALA A 7 -6.02 2.75 4.69
C ALA A 7 -5.72 4.11 4.02
N ARG A 8 -6.60 5.08 4.23
CA ARG A 8 -6.40 6.46 3.76
C ARG A 8 -5.41 7.15 4.69
N THR A 9 -4.34 7.69 4.14
CA THR A 9 -3.41 8.57 4.85
C THR A 9 -3.72 10.01 4.45
N ASP A 10 -4.05 10.87 5.43
CA ASP A 10 -4.19 12.30 5.20
C ASP A 10 -2.79 12.92 5.12
N LEU A 11 -2.26 13.07 3.91
CA LEU A 11 -1.09 13.90 3.61
C LEU A 11 -1.55 14.98 2.63
N SER A 12 -1.71 16.21 3.14
CA SER A 12 -2.33 17.32 2.42
C SER A 12 -1.43 17.99 1.36
N ASP A 13 -0.51 17.25 0.74
CA ASP A 13 0.24 17.65 -0.48
C ASP A 13 1.13 16.53 -1.06
N ASP A 14 1.23 15.36 -0.42
CA ASP A 14 1.99 14.22 -0.94
C ASP A 14 1.07 13.30 -1.76
N GLY A 15 1.51 12.95 -2.98
CA GLY A 15 0.72 12.21 -3.98
C GLY A 15 -0.07 11.01 -3.43
N GLU A 16 -1.29 10.84 -3.94
CA GLU A 16 -2.16 9.74 -3.55
C GLU A 16 -1.57 8.39 -4.01
N VAL A 17 -1.57 7.40 -3.12
CA VAL A 17 -1.09 6.04 -3.41
C VAL A 17 -2.17 5.01 -3.12
N MET A 18 -2.14 3.92 -3.89
CA MET A 18 -2.93 2.72 -3.60
C MET A 18 -2.00 1.56 -3.27
N ALA A 19 -2.36 0.79 -2.25
CA ALA A 19 -1.64 -0.41 -1.86
C ALA A 19 -2.51 -1.67 -2.06
N ALA A 20 -1.89 -2.75 -2.52
CA ALA A 20 -2.55 -4.04 -2.71
C ALA A 20 -1.59 -5.20 -2.42
N ILE A 21 -2.17 -6.34 -2.03
CA ILE A 21 -1.43 -7.60 -1.94
C ILE A 21 -1.69 -8.43 -3.19
N SER A 22 -0.62 -8.80 -3.90
CA SER A 22 -0.68 -9.69 -5.06
C SER A 22 0.49 -10.67 -5.03
N GLU A 23 0.23 -11.96 -5.26
CA GLU A 23 1.27 -13.00 -5.37
C GLU A 23 2.32 -12.98 -4.24
N GLN A 24 1.89 -12.79 -2.98
CA GLN A 24 2.77 -12.68 -1.80
C GLN A 24 3.71 -11.47 -1.82
N ARG A 25 3.33 -10.40 -2.50
CA ARG A 25 4.01 -9.10 -2.51
C ARG A 25 3.06 -8.00 -2.08
N LEU A 26 3.59 -7.02 -1.36
CA LEU A 26 2.94 -5.73 -1.18
C LEU A 26 3.35 -4.85 -2.36
N VAL A 27 2.34 -4.35 -3.07
CA VAL A 27 2.50 -3.40 -4.18
C VAL A 27 1.96 -2.06 -3.70
N ILE A 28 2.73 -0.99 -3.89
CA ILE A 28 2.33 0.39 -3.62
C ILE A 28 2.50 1.15 -4.93
N ALA A 29 1.41 1.65 -5.48
CA ALA A 29 1.38 2.42 -6.71
C ALA A 29 1.00 3.87 -6.42
N ASP A 30 1.76 4.80 -6.98
CA ASP A 30 1.35 6.19 -7.07
C ASP A 30 0.31 6.31 -8.17
N ILE A 31 -0.92 6.67 -7.82
CA ILE A 31 -2.02 6.71 -8.79
C ILE A 31 -2.07 8.01 -9.58
N SER A 32 -1.23 8.98 -9.23
CA SER A 32 -1.10 10.24 -9.95
C SER A 32 -0.11 10.17 -11.13
N ARG A 33 0.70 9.10 -11.20
CA ARG A 33 1.76 8.93 -12.20
C ARG A 33 1.71 7.56 -12.84
N ASP A 34 1.75 7.52 -14.16
CA ASP A 34 1.84 6.27 -14.91
C ASP A 34 3.16 5.55 -14.61
N ASP A 35 3.09 4.22 -14.52
CA ASP A 35 4.23 3.31 -14.29
C ASP A 35 5.07 3.59 -13.03
N ALA A 36 4.54 4.35 -12.06
CA ALA A 36 5.22 4.67 -10.81
C ALA A 36 4.75 3.75 -9.66
N TRP A 37 5.48 2.66 -9.43
CA TRP A 37 5.15 1.71 -8.36
C TRP A 37 6.38 1.08 -7.71
N LEU A 38 6.19 0.59 -6.49
CA LEU A 38 7.16 -0.19 -5.74
C LEU A 38 6.53 -1.53 -5.36
N SER A 39 7.35 -2.58 -5.29
CA SER A 39 6.93 -3.85 -4.68
C SER A 39 7.97 -4.41 -3.73
N VAL A 40 7.48 -4.94 -2.62
CA VAL A 40 8.30 -5.64 -1.63
C VAL A 40 7.71 -7.02 -1.36
N PRO A 41 8.55 -8.07 -1.18
CA PRO A 41 8.08 -9.36 -0.71
C PRO A 41 7.34 -9.21 0.62
N LEU A 42 6.21 -9.90 0.80
CA LEU A 42 5.37 -9.75 1.99
C LEU A 42 6.12 -10.07 3.30
N ARG A 43 7.06 -11.03 3.26
CA ARG A 43 7.94 -11.37 4.40
C ARG A 43 8.83 -10.22 4.89
N GLN A 44 8.99 -9.17 4.08
CA GLN A 44 9.77 -7.97 4.38
C GLN A 44 8.87 -6.76 4.64
N ALA A 45 7.56 -6.87 4.40
CA ALA A 45 6.63 -5.80 4.70
C ALA A 45 6.48 -5.68 6.22
N VAL A 46 6.66 -4.48 6.75
CA VAL A 46 6.46 -4.19 8.17
C VAL A 46 4.97 -4.29 8.46
N VAL A 47 4.61 -5.18 9.38
CA VAL A 47 3.24 -5.24 9.92
C VAL A 47 3.15 -4.15 10.97
N LEU A 48 2.33 -3.14 10.71
CA LEU A 48 1.94 -2.18 11.73
C LEU A 48 0.91 -2.87 12.62
N ASP A 49 1.27 -3.11 13.87
CA ASP A 49 0.31 -3.49 14.89
C ASP A 49 -0.46 -2.22 15.26
N GLU A 50 -1.77 -2.20 15.03
CA GLU A 50 -2.60 -1.08 15.44
C GLU A 50 -2.67 -1.10 16.97
N ASN A 51 -1.89 -0.23 17.62
CA ASN A 51 -1.91 -0.08 19.07
C ASN A 51 -3.36 0.10 19.55
N ARG A 52 -3.74 -0.80 20.47
CA ARG A 52 -4.96 -0.78 21.28
C ARG A 52 -5.14 0.52 22.06
#